data_AF-A0A2G9YJ69-F1
#
_entry.id   AF-A0A2G9YJ69-F1
#
_cell.length_a   1.000
_cell.length_b   1.000
_cell.length_c   1.000
_cell.angle_alpha   90.00
_cell.angle_beta   90.00
_cell.angle_gamma   90.00
#
_symmetry.space_group_name_H-M   'P 1'
#
loop_
_entity.id
_entity.type
_entity.pdbx_description
1 polymer ?
#
loop_
_entity_poly.entity_id
_entity_poly.type
_entity_poly.pdbx_seq_one_letter_code
_entity_poly.pdbx_strand_id
1 'polypeptide(L)'
;MSRIKLPKGQQSRLLDHIGEHYCFDWPKVAKVSNVCKRTLRDWRSEKYNMNYEALLRLQKIADIPIPKKIKILPEYWSARKFARKGAVRRYQIYGSLGTPEGRKRGGVTSQKLFRLNPEYAKSLGIIMRKNIREPKPSIELAEFIGIMLGDGGMTNYQINVTFNTKTDNEYGTYIRSLIKRLFNISASLAATDSDNADRIVASGINLVEFLIAKGLKIGNKVKNRVNVPRWVLNNRNYSIACLRGLVDTDGSFYHYNHRVYNKKYLYKYKIYLDTLN
;
A
#
# COMPACT_ATOMS: atom_id res chain seq x y z
N MET A 1 38.54 -7.41 -0.60
CA MET A 1 39.87 -7.87 -0.14
C MET A 1 40.29 -9.21 -0.74
N SER A 2 41.34 -9.19 -1.56
CA SER A 2 41.97 -10.37 -2.15
C SER A 2 42.64 -11.26 -1.09
N ARG A 3 42.63 -12.58 -1.31
CA ARG A 3 43.18 -13.57 -0.36
C ARG A 3 44.42 -14.22 -0.92
N ILE A 4 45.39 -14.57 -0.08
CA ILE A 4 46.57 -15.33 -0.52
C ILE A 4 46.33 -16.83 -0.33
N LYS A 5 46.70 -17.64 -1.33
CA LYS A 5 46.75 -19.10 -1.19
C LYS A 5 48.22 -19.52 -1.19
N LEU A 6 48.67 -19.92 -0.01
CA LEU A 6 49.98 -20.54 0.21
C LEU A 6 49.85 -22.08 0.18
N PRO A 7 50.93 -22.80 -0.14
CA PRO A 7 51.03 -24.25 0.11
C PRO A 7 50.73 -24.60 1.58
N LYS A 8 50.17 -25.79 1.81
CA LYS A 8 49.80 -26.27 3.15
C LYS A 8 51.00 -26.23 4.10
N GLY A 9 50.80 -25.71 5.31
CA GLY A 9 51.82 -25.51 6.35
C GLY A 9 52.63 -24.22 6.22
N GLN A 10 52.64 -23.55 5.07
CA GLN A 10 53.44 -22.33 4.89
C GLN A 10 52.79 -21.10 5.54
N GLN A 11 51.46 -21.03 5.62
CA GLN A 11 50.79 -19.90 6.26
C GLN A 11 50.97 -19.95 7.78
N SER A 12 50.88 -21.15 8.38
CA SER A 12 51.21 -21.33 9.80
C SER A 12 52.66 -20.94 10.07
N ARG A 13 53.62 -21.53 9.34
CA ARG A 13 55.05 -21.25 9.54
C ARG A 13 55.40 -19.78 9.39
N LEU A 14 54.82 -19.09 8.41
CA LEU A 14 55.00 -17.65 8.24
C LEU A 14 54.50 -16.88 9.46
N LEU A 15 53.32 -17.22 9.97
CA LEU A 15 52.77 -16.59 11.17
C LEU A 15 53.53 -16.94 12.44
N ASP A 16 54.02 -18.18 12.57
CA ASP A 16 54.85 -18.63 13.69
C ASP A 16 56.18 -17.87 13.72
N HIS A 17 56.82 -17.69 12.57
CA HIS A 17 58.06 -16.93 12.44
C HIS A 17 57.85 -15.42 12.70
N ILE A 18 56.73 -14.85 12.23
CA ILE A 18 56.33 -13.49 12.64
C ILE A 18 56.07 -13.45 14.15
N GLY A 19 55.49 -14.50 14.73
CA GLY A 19 55.29 -14.63 16.17
C GLY A 19 56.61 -14.55 16.94
N GLU A 20 57.64 -15.27 16.50
CA GLU A 20 58.99 -15.24 17.09
C GLU A 20 59.59 -13.84 17.11
N HIS A 21 59.48 -13.09 15.99
CA HIS A 21 59.93 -11.69 15.92
C HIS A 21 59.26 -10.74 16.91
N TYR A 22 58.04 -11.08 17.35
CA TYR A 22 57.27 -10.29 18.31
C TYR A 22 57.22 -10.92 19.71
N CYS A 23 58.12 -11.84 20.03
CA CYS A 23 58.14 -12.58 21.30
C CYS A 23 56.77 -13.22 21.63
N PHE A 24 56.06 -13.69 20.60
CA PHE A 24 54.73 -14.29 20.67
C PHE A 24 53.59 -13.38 21.19
N ASP A 25 53.73 -12.06 21.06
CA ASP A 25 52.65 -11.09 21.33
C ASP A 25 51.59 -11.07 20.20
N TRP A 26 50.75 -12.10 20.19
CA TRP A 26 49.64 -12.22 19.24
C TRP A 26 48.62 -11.06 19.24
N PRO A 27 48.28 -10.43 20.39
CA PRO A 27 47.51 -9.19 20.40
C PRO A 27 48.10 -8.08 19.54
N LYS A 28 49.42 -7.86 19.62
CA LYS A 28 50.12 -6.84 18.83
C LYS A 28 50.14 -7.18 17.34
N VAL A 29 50.40 -8.44 16.99
CA VAL A 29 50.34 -8.93 15.60
C VAL A 29 48.94 -8.75 14.99
N ALA A 30 47.88 -9.01 15.76
CA ALA A 30 46.49 -8.81 15.34
C ALA A 30 46.18 -7.32 15.07
N LYS A 31 46.65 -6.42 15.94
CA LYS A 31 46.51 -4.97 15.77
C LYS A 31 47.20 -4.47 14.51
N VAL A 32 48.43 -4.93 14.27
CA VAL A 32 49.24 -4.59 13.08
C VAL A 32 48.58 -5.06 11.79
N SER A 33 48.04 -6.29 11.79
CA SER A 33 47.34 -6.86 10.64
C SER A 33 45.90 -6.35 10.47
N ASN A 34 45.42 -5.48 11.37
CA ASN A 34 44.07 -4.93 11.41
C ASN A 34 42.98 -6.01 11.39
N VAL A 35 43.17 -7.07 12.15
CA VAL A 35 42.19 -8.15 12.33
C VAL A 35 42.02 -8.49 13.80
N CYS A 36 40.93 -9.18 14.15
CA CYS A 36 40.75 -9.64 15.52
C CYS A 36 41.64 -10.86 15.81
N LYS A 37 41.96 -11.09 17.10
CA LYS A 37 42.78 -12.22 17.58
C LYS A 37 42.27 -13.57 17.07
N ARG A 38 40.95 -13.73 16.96
CA ARG A 38 40.32 -14.96 16.44
C ARG A 38 40.67 -15.20 14.97
N THR A 39 40.60 -14.17 14.13
CA THR A 39 40.96 -14.29 12.71
C THR A 39 42.42 -14.67 12.54
N LEU A 40 43.32 -14.07 13.33
CA LEU A 40 44.74 -14.41 13.31
C LEU A 40 44.98 -15.87 13.71
N ARG A 41 44.30 -16.36 14.75
CA ARG A 41 44.34 -17.78 15.15
C ARG A 41 43.82 -18.71 14.05
N ASP A 42 42.70 -18.35 13.41
CA ASP A 42 42.14 -19.14 12.32
C ASP A 42 43.05 -19.13 11.07
N TRP A 43 43.85 -18.07 10.86
CA TRP A 43 44.90 -18.06 9.83
C TRP A 43 46.08 -18.96 10.21
N ARG A 44 46.52 -18.91 11.47
CA ARG A 44 47.61 -19.77 11.97
C ARG A 44 47.24 -21.25 11.87
N SER A 45 46.00 -21.63 12.21
CA SER A 45 45.51 -23.00 12.03
C SER A 45 45.16 -23.35 10.57
N GLU A 46 45.49 -22.48 9.61
CA GLU A 46 45.19 -22.59 8.17
C GLU A 46 43.72 -22.88 7.83
N LYS A 47 42.80 -22.49 8.72
CA LYS A 47 41.36 -22.66 8.52
C LYS A 47 40.86 -21.74 7.40
N TYR A 48 41.44 -20.55 7.30
CA TYR A 48 41.15 -19.56 6.26
C TYR A 48 42.43 -18.99 5.66
N ASN A 49 42.34 -18.58 4.40
CA ASN A 49 43.40 -17.87 3.71
C ASN A 49 43.56 -16.43 4.24
N MET A 50 44.79 -16.02 4.47
CA MET A 50 45.13 -14.66 4.91
C MET A 50 44.75 -13.61 3.85
N ASN A 51 44.48 -12.39 4.29
CA ASN A 51 44.29 -11.25 3.38
C ASN A 51 45.64 -10.78 2.82
N TYR A 52 45.70 -10.46 1.53
CA TYR A 52 46.91 -9.95 0.90
C TYR A 52 47.41 -8.64 1.54
N GLU A 53 46.51 -7.71 1.88
CA GLU A 53 46.89 -6.46 2.56
C GLU A 53 47.48 -6.71 3.95
N ALA A 54 46.95 -7.71 4.68
CA ALA A 54 47.47 -8.06 5.99
C ALA A 54 48.89 -8.65 5.88
N LEU A 55 49.15 -9.46 4.85
CA LEU A 55 50.49 -9.96 4.55
C LEU A 55 51.48 -8.81 4.30
N LEU A 56 51.11 -7.82 3.47
CA LEU A 56 51.97 -6.67 3.17
C LEU A 56 52.30 -5.84 4.42
N ARG A 57 51.31 -5.65 5.32
CA ARG A 57 51.53 -4.95 6.60
C ARG A 57 52.48 -5.71 7.52
N LEU A 58 52.31 -7.02 7.62
CA LEU A 58 53.16 -7.88 8.44
C LEU A 58 54.58 -7.94 7.88
N GLN A 59 54.73 -8.01 6.56
CA GLN A 59 56.02 -7.97 5.88
C GLN A 59 56.78 -6.67 6.20
N LYS A 60 56.11 -5.51 6.04
CA LYS A 60 56.74 -4.20 6.24
C LYS A 60 57.37 -4.03 7.63
N ILE A 61 56.83 -4.70 8.65
CA ILE A 61 57.27 -4.51 10.04
C ILE A 61 58.17 -5.65 10.51
N ALA A 62 58.00 -6.87 9.99
CA ALA A 62 58.86 -7.99 10.35
C ALA A 62 60.12 -8.14 9.47
N ASP A 63 60.20 -7.42 8.35
CA ASP A 63 61.27 -7.51 7.33
C ASP A 63 61.50 -8.95 6.80
N ILE A 64 60.44 -9.75 6.78
CA ILE A 64 60.48 -11.15 6.34
C ILE A 64 60.21 -11.20 4.82
N PRO A 65 60.99 -11.98 4.04
CA PRO A 65 60.74 -12.13 2.62
C PRO A 65 59.41 -12.83 2.33
N ILE A 66 58.65 -12.31 1.38
CA ILE A 66 57.41 -12.93 0.91
C ILE A 66 57.74 -14.30 0.26
N PRO A 67 57.00 -15.37 0.60
CA PRO A 67 57.15 -16.66 -0.08
C PRO A 67 57.02 -16.54 -1.61
N LYS A 68 57.99 -17.06 -2.37
CA LYS A 68 58.04 -16.93 -3.85
C LYS A 68 56.85 -17.59 -4.57
N LYS A 69 56.10 -18.49 -3.93
CA LYS A 69 54.98 -19.24 -4.51
C LYS A 69 53.63 -18.81 -3.91
N ILE A 70 53.18 -17.59 -4.21
CA ILE A 70 51.87 -17.08 -3.78
C ILE A 70 50.90 -17.03 -4.94
N LYS A 71 49.71 -17.61 -4.75
CA LYS A 71 48.57 -17.38 -5.63
C LYS A 71 47.63 -16.36 -4.98
N ILE A 72 47.45 -15.21 -5.60
CA ILE A 72 46.47 -14.21 -5.18
C ILE A 72 45.09 -14.62 -5.71
N LEU A 73 44.12 -14.73 -4.81
CA LEU A 73 42.73 -15.02 -5.10
C LEU A 73 41.93 -13.71 -5.09
N PRO A 74 41.10 -13.45 -6.11
CA PRO A 74 40.31 -12.22 -6.18
C PRO A 74 39.31 -12.11 -5.04
N GLU A 75 38.81 -10.90 -4.82
CA GLU A 75 37.67 -10.69 -3.94
C GLU A 75 36.47 -11.52 -4.41
N TYR A 76 35.76 -12.15 -3.47
CA TYR A 76 34.66 -13.07 -3.76
C TYR A 76 35.03 -14.36 -4.53
N TRP A 77 36.31 -14.76 -4.60
CA TRP A 77 36.72 -16.01 -5.26
C TRP A 77 35.92 -17.25 -4.82
N SER A 78 35.49 -17.27 -3.55
CA SER A 78 34.74 -18.37 -2.97
C SER A 78 33.22 -18.13 -2.95
N ALA A 79 32.74 -16.95 -3.35
CA ALA A 79 31.31 -16.63 -3.34
C ALA A 79 30.55 -17.60 -4.21
N ARG A 80 31.00 -17.89 -5.44
CA ARG A 80 30.38 -18.89 -6.31
C ARG A 80 30.37 -20.30 -5.67
N LYS A 81 31.44 -20.68 -4.96
CA LYS A 81 31.56 -21.99 -4.29
C LYS A 81 30.61 -22.13 -3.09
N PHE A 82 30.45 -21.07 -2.31
CA PHE A 82 29.65 -21.11 -1.08
C PHE A 82 28.22 -20.59 -1.26
N ALA A 83 27.90 -19.88 -2.34
CA ALA A 83 26.57 -19.36 -2.63
C ALA A 83 25.54 -20.50 -2.65
N ARG A 84 25.85 -21.63 -3.30
CA ARG A 84 24.97 -22.80 -3.30
C ARG A 84 24.73 -23.34 -1.89
N LYS A 85 25.78 -23.47 -1.06
CA LYS A 85 25.64 -23.94 0.33
C LYS A 85 24.81 -22.97 1.18
N GLY A 86 25.03 -21.66 1.02
CA GLY A 86 24.26 -20.62 1.68
C GLY A 86 22.79 -20.64 1.27
N ALA A 87 22.52 -20.79 -0.03
CA ALA A 87 21.16 -20.90 -0.56
C ALA A 87 20.44 -22.15 -0.03
N VAL A 88 21.10 -23.31 -0.02
CA VAL A 88 20.55 -24.55 0.56
C VAL A 88 20.27 -24.38 2.04
N ARG A 89 21.20 -23.80 2.81
CA ARG A 89 20.99 -23.57 4.25
C ARG A 89 19.83 -22.59 4.50
N ARG A 90 19.73 -21.51 3.72
CA ARG A 90 18.59 -20.59 3.77
C ARG A 90 17.29 -21.31 3.48
N TYR A 91 17.26 -22.16 2.45
CA TYR A 91 16.10 -22.96 2.09
C TYR A 91 15.69 -23.92 3.21
N GLN A 92 16.65 -24.53 3.91
CA GLN A 92 16.36 -25.37 5.08
C GLN A 92 15.76 -24.59 6.25
N ILE A 93 16.25 -23.37 6.52
CA ILE A 93 15.78 -22.55 7.65
C ILE A 93 14.43 -21.90 7.35
N TYR A 94 14.26 -21.36 6.14
CA TYR A 94 13.14 -20.48 5.80
C TYR A 94 12.16 -21.08 4.78
N GLY A 95 12.49 -22.23 4.20
CA GLY A 95 11.72 -22.84 3.11
C GLY A 95 11.97 -22.19 1.75
N SER A 96 11.11 -22.52 0.78
CA SER A 96 11.21 -22.04 -0.59
C SER A 96 10.94 -20.55 -0.74
N LEU A 97 11.73 -19.88 -1.58
CA LEU A 97 11.55 -18.49 -1.98
C LEU A 97 10.41 -18.41 -3.00
N GLY A 98 9.19 -18.42 -2.50
CA GLY A 98 8.00 -18.37 -3.36
C GLY A 98 6.82 -19.19 -2.86
N THR A 99 6.89 -19.74 -1.64
CA THR A 99 5.70 -20.35 -1.04
C THR A 99 4.57 -19.30 -0.94
N PRO A 100 3.30 -19.73 -1.10
CA PRO A 100 2.16 -18.85 -0.88
C PRO A 100 2.21 -18.12 0.46
N GLU A 101 2.66 -18.81 1.52
CA GLU A 101 2.79 -18.28 2.88
C GLU A 101 3.89 -17.23 2.99
N GLY A 102 5.03 -17.44 2.31
CA GLY A 102 6.14 -16.50 2.27
C GLY A 102 5.76 -15.21 1.54
N ARG A 103 5.09 -15.33 0.39
CA ARG A 103 4.56 -14.19 -0.37
C ARG A 103 3.52 -13.42 0.44
N LYS A 104 2.60 -14.12 1.10
CA LYS A 104 1.59 -13.51 1.99
C LYS A 104 2.26 -12.73 3.13
N ARG A 105 3.24 -13.34 3.81
CA ARG A 105 4.01 -12.67 4.88
C ARG A 105 4.74 -11.43 4.38
N GLY A 106 5.44 -11.51 3.25
CA GLY A 106 6.10 -10.36 2.64
C GLY A 106 5.14 -9.23 2.32
N GLY A 107 3.99 -9.55 1.69
CA GLY A 107 2.95 -8.57 1.39
C GLY A 107 2.39 -7.90 2.65
N VAL A 108 2.10 -8.67 3.70
CA VAL A 108 1.61 -8.13 4.98
C VAL A 108 2.65 -7.21 5.62
N THR A 109 3.93 -7.60 5.63
CA THR A 109 5.01 -6.77 6.18
C THR A 109 5.16 -5.47 5.41
N SER A 110 5.15 -5.51 4.07
CA SER A 110 5.19 -4.30 3.25
C SER A 110 3.99 -3.39 3.49
N GLN A 111 2.78 -3.95 3.60
CA GLN A 111 1.58 -3.16 3.92
C GLN A 111 1.69 -2.50 5.30
N LYS A 112 2.22 -3.21 6.32
CA LYS A 112 2.47 -2.62 7.64
C LYS A 112 3.47 -1.47 7.55
N LEU A 113 4.57 -1.66 6.83
CA LEU A 113 5.58 -0.62 6.63
C LEU A 113 4.99 0.63 5.98
N PHE A 114 4.19 0.49 4.92
CA PHE A 114 3.57 1.62 4.23
C PHE A 114 2.53 2.34 5.08
N ARG A 115 1.80 1.62 5.93
CA ARG A 115 0.87 2.24 6.89
C ARG A 115 1.59 3.02 7.98
N LEU A 116 2.73 2.52 8.46
CA LEU A 116 3.56 3.21 9.47
C LEU A 116 4.31 4.42 8.87
N ASN A 117 4.71 4.33 7.60
CA ASN A 117 5.45 5.38 6.90
C ASN A 117 4.74 5.79 5.59
N PRO A 118 3.64 6.57 5.65
CA PRO A 118 2.89 6.96 4.46
C PRO A 118 3.70 7.79 3.46
N GLU A 119 4.59 8.66 3.94
CA GLU A 119 5.43 9.50 3.06
C GLU A 119 6.42 8.66 2.24
N TYR A 120 6.98 7.61 2.85
CA TYR A 120 7.83 6.65 2.13
C TYR A 120 7.04 5.87 1.08
N ALA A 121 5.80 5.48 1.38
CA ALA A 121 4.94 4.84 0.39
C ALA A 121 4.64 5.78 -0.80
N LYS A 122 4.35 7.05 -0.52
CA LYS A 122 4.12 8.07 -1.56
C LYS A 122 5.36 8.30 -2.42
N SER A 123 6.56 8.36 -1.83
CA SER A 123 7.81 8.53 -2.61
C SER A 123 8.07 7.36 -3.57
N LEU A 124 7.52 6.19 -3.28
CA LEU A 124 7.58 5.01 -4.15
C LEU A 124 6.45 4.94 -5.19
N GLY A 125 5.56 5.94 -5.24
CA GLY A 125 4.39 5.93 -6.12
C GLY A 125 3.28 4.96 -5.68
N ILE A 126 3.31 4.49 -4.44
CA ILE A 126 2.30 3.56 -3.93
C ILE A 126 1.06 4.33 -3.51
N ILE A 127 -0.07 3.98 -4.13
CA ILE A 127 -1.37 4.59 -3.82
C ILE A 127 -1.84 4.11 -2.45
N MET A 128 -1.89 5.03 -1.49
CA MET A 128 -2.42 4.78 -0.16
C MET A 128 -3.93 5.07 -0.10
N ARG A 129 -4.62 4.43 0.85
CA ARG A 129 -6.04 4.72 1.12
C ARG A 129 -6.19 6.20 1.47
N LYS A 130 -7.12 6.90 0.81
CA LYS A 130 -7.43 8.29 1.13
C LYS A 130 -8.11 8.36 2.49
N ASN A 131 -7.60 9.22 3.37
CA ASN A 131 -8.30 9.58 4.59
C ASN A 131 -9.55 10.39 4.23
N ILE A 132 -10.63 10.16 4.97
CA ILE A 132 -11.88 10.89 4.82
C ILE A 132 -12.28 11.46 6.18
N ARG A 133 -13.11 12.50 6.16
CA ARG A 133 -13.92 12.86 7.32
C ARG A 133 -15.08 11.88 7.40
N GLU A 134 -15.30 11.30 8.57
CA GLU A 134 -16.46 10.45 8.84
C GLU A 134 -17.54 11.28 9.58
N PRO A 135 -18.56 11.79 8.87
CA PRO A 135 -19.59 12.60 9.50
C PRO A 135 -20.48 11.77 10.43
N LYS A 136 -20.87 12.38 11.55
CA LYS A 136 -21.98 11.89 12.38
C LYS A 136 -23.30 12.00 11.58
N PRO A 137 -24.37 11.26 11.95
CA PRO A 137 -25.69 11.47 11.37
C PRO A 137 -26.09 12.95 11.36
N SER A 138 -26.48 13.46 10.20
CA SER A 138 -26.83 14.86 9.97
C SER A 138 -27.83 14.97 8.83
N ILE A 139 -28.46 16.15 8.68
CA ILE A 139 -29.38 16.45 7.58
C ILE A 139 -28.67 16.29 6.22
N GLU A 140 -27.49 16.88 6.08
CA GLU A 140 -26.67 16.77 4.86
C GLU A 140 -26.31 15.32 4.53
N LEU A 141 -25.96 14.51 5.54
CA LEU A 141 -25.64 13.11 5.31
C LEU A 141 -26.89 12.32 4.90
N ALA A 142 -28.03 12.58 5.53
CA ALA A 142 -29.29 11.90 5.20
C ALA A 142 -29.76 12.22 3.77
N GLU A 143 -29.63 13.47 3.34
CA GLU A 143 -29.87 13.86 1.96
C GLU A 143 -28.91 13.17 0.99
N PHE A 144 -27.62 13.15 1.31
CA PHE A 144 -26.63 12.43 0.50
C PHE A 144 -26.95 10.93 0.38
N ILE A 145 -27.46 10.31 1.44
CA ILE A 145 -27.97 8.93 1.38
C ILE A 145 -29.14 8.82 0.40
N GLY A 146 -30.08 9.77 0.42
CA GLY A 146 -31.18 9.82 -0.55
C GLY A 146 -30.70 9.88 -1.99
N ILE A 147 -29.78 10.81 -2.30
CA ILE A 147 -29.15 10.94 -3.61
C ILE A 147 -28.46 9.63 -4.03
N MET A 148 -27.74 8.99 -3.10
CA MET A 148 -27.08 7.72 -3.37
C MET A 148 -28.07 6.57 -3.60
N LEU A 149 -29.25 6.62 -3.00
CA LEU A 149 -30.31 5.62 -3.18
C LEU A 149 -31.01 5.75 -4.52
N GLY A 150 -31.15 6.95 -5.09
CA GLY A 150 -31.70 7.15 -6.43
C GLY A 150 -30.68 6.92 -7.55
N ASP A 151 -29.87 7.94 -7.87
CA ASP A 151 -28.91 7.88 -8.98
C ASP A 151 -27.49 7.41 -8.61
N GLY A 152 -27.24 7.16 -7.32
CA GLY A 152 -25.91 6.76 -6.87
C GLY A 152 -25.51 5.33 -7.25
N GLY A 153 -24.26 5.12 -7.67
CA GLY A 153 -23.63 3.81 -7.82
C GLY A 153 -22.46 3.65 -6.86
N MET A 154 -22.19 2.41 -6.43
CA MET A 154 -21.00 2.10 -5.62
C MET A 154 -20.28 0.86 -6.15
N THR A 155 -18.95 0.93 -6.15
CA THR A 155 -18.05 -0.21 -6.34
C THR A 155 -17.18 -0.40 -5.09
N ASN A 156 -16.25 -1.35 -5.11
CA ASN A 156 -15.32 -1.56 -4.00
C ASN A 156 -14.39 -0.37 -3.70
N TYR A 157 -14.26 0.58 -4.63
CA TYR A 157 -13.24 1.63 -4.56
C TYR A 157 -13.79 3.04 -4.73
N GLN A 158 -15.00 3.18 -5.27
CA GLN A 158 -15.55 4.50 -5.59
C GLN A 158 -17.06 4.51 -5.50
N ILE A 159 -17.57 5.71 -5.31
CA ILE A 159 -18.97 6.04 -5.56
C ILE A 159 -19.08 6.85 -6.84
N ASN A 160 -20.23 6.77 -7.48
CA ASN A 160 -20.62 7.66 -8.56
C ASN A 160 -22.05 8.16 -8.36
N VAL A 161 -22.37 9.33 -8.91
CA VAL A 161 -23.74 9.83 -9.05
C VAL A 161 -23.87 10.29 -10.49
N THR A 162 -24.86 9.78 -11.21
CA THR A 162 -25.13 10.16 -12.60
C THR A 162 -26.15 11.31 -12.62
N PHE A 163 -25.97 12.28 -13.51
CA PHE A 163 -26.90 13.41 -13.67
C PHE A 163 -26.87 13.89 -15.13
N ASN A 164 -27.87 14.67 -15.55
CA ASN A 164 -27.90 15.20 -16.91
C ASN A 164 -26.98 16.43 -17.04
N THR A 165 -26.03 16.40 -17.96
CA THR A 165 -25.02 17.45 -18.15
C THR A 165 -25.66 18.78 -18.61
N LYS A 166 -26.76 18.73 -19.35
CA LYS A 166 -27.41 19.93 -19.92
C LYS A 166 -28.37 20.60 -18.94
N THR A 167 -29.20 19.82 -18.25
CA THR A 167 -30.26 20.36 -17.39
C THR A 167 -29.83 20.51 -15.93
N ASP A 168 -28.87 19.70 -15.46
CA ASP A 168 -28.64 19.52 -14.02
C ASP A 168 -27.21 19.90 -13.59
N ASN A 169 -26.52 20.77 -14.34
CA ASN A 169 -25.14 21.17 -14.02
C ASN A 169 -25.01 21.85 -12.63
N GLU A 170 -26.00 22.66 -12.25
CA GLU A 170 -26.05 23.27 -10.91
C GLU A 170 -26.18 22.20 -9.82
N TYR A 171 -27.02 21.18 -10.05
CA TYR A 171 -27.17 20.04 -9.15
C TYR A 171 -25.88 19.23 -9.05
N GLY A 172 -25.18 19.02 -10.18
CA GLY A 172 -23.87 18.40 -10.17
C GLY A 172 -22.83 19.17 -9.33
N THR A 173 -22.85 20.50 -9.42
CA THR A 173 -22.00 21.37 -8.60
C THR A 173 -22.35 21.28 -7.11
N TYR A 174 -23.65 21.22 -6.79
CA TYR A 174 -24.14 21.00 -5.43
C TYR A 174 -23.65 19.68 -4.84
N ILE A 175 -23.80 18.56 -5.55
CA ILE A 175 -23.36 17.24 -5.11
C ILE A 175 -21.85 17.22 -4.84
N ARG A 176 -21.04 17.80 -5.73
CA ARG A 176 -19.58 17.88 -5.54
C ARG A 176 -19.22 18.65 -4.27
N SER A 177 -19.91 19.76 -4.02
CA SER A 177 -19.73 20.57 -2.81
C SER A 177 -20.17 19.80 -1.55
N LEU A 178 -21.29 19.09 -1.62
CA LEU A 178 -21.80 18.24 -0.53
C LEU A 178 -20.80 17.12 -0.17
N ILE A 179 -20.26 16.40 -1.17
CA ILE A 179 -19.22 15.38 -0.97
C ILE A 179 -17.99 15.99 -0.29
N LYS A 180 -17.57 17.18 -0.72
CA LYS A 180 -16.41 17.87 -0.13
C LYS A 180 -16.67 18.26 1.33
N ARG A 181 -17.85 18.78 1.68
CA ARG A 181 -18.20 19.15 3.06
C ARG A 181 -18.31 17.95 3.98
N LEU A 182 -18.96 16.88 3.52
CA LEU A 182 -19.19 15.65 4.31
C LEU A 182 -17.89 14.88 4.55
N PHE A 183 -17.12 14.63 3.50
CA PHE A 183 -16.03 13.65 3.52
C PHE A 183 -14.63 14.26 3.38
N ASN A 184 -14.54 15.57 3.13
CA ASN A 184 -13.28 16.28 2.84
C ASN A 184 -12.50 15.72 1.63
N ILE A 185 -13.20 15.07 0.70
CA ILE A 185 -12.61 14.56 -0.55
C ILE A 185 -13.12 15.36 -1.75
N SER A 186 -12.28 15.49 -2.77
CA SER A 186 -12.69 16.09 -4.04
C SER A 186 -13.30 15.03 -4.95
N ALA A 187 -14.46 15.33 -5.51
CA ALA A 187 -15.10 14.51 -6.53
C ALA A 187 -14.80 15.06 -7.93
N SER A 188 -14.47 14.16 -8.85
CA SER A 188 -14.16 14.46 -10.25
C SER A 188 -15.41 14.34 -11.11
N LEU A 189 -15.47 15.10 -12.20
CA LEU A 189 -16.45 14.88 -13.26
C LEU A 189 -15.86 13.90 -14.28
N ALA A 190 -16.62 12.88 -14.64
CA ALA A 190 -16.33 11.95 -15.70
C ALA A 190 -17.45 12.06 -16.73
N ALA A 191 -17.12 12.54 -17.93
CA ALA A 191 -18.03 12.50 -19.06
C ALA A 191 -18.35 11.04 -19.39
N THR A 192 -19.60 10.78 -19.77
CA THR A 192 -19.95 9.48 -20.35
C THR A 192 -20.03 9.62 -21.87
N ASP A 193 -19.72 8.54 -22.59
CA ASP A 193 -19.84 8.51 -24.06
C ASP A 193 -21.30 8.60 -24.54
N SER A 194 -22.27 8.55 -23.61
CA SER A 194 -23.71 8.62 -23.87
C SER A 194 -24.26 10.04 -23.80
N ASP A 195 -25.24 10.30 -24.68
CA ASP A 195 -25.94 11.59 -24.84
C ASP A 195 -26.31 12.27 -23.52
N ASN A 196 -25.54 13.30 -23.16
CA ASN A 196 -25.84 14.29 -22.11
C ASN A 196 -25.88 13.75 -20.67
N ALA A 197 -25.17 12.66 -20.36
CA ALA A 197 -25.00 12.19 -18.99
C ALA A 197 -23.55 12.39 -18.51
N ASP A 198 -23.40 12.98 -17.33
CA ASP A 198 -22.13 13.10 -16.64
C ASP A 198 -22.18 12.32 -15.33
N ARG A 199 -21.01 11.89 -14.85
CA ARG A 199 -20.87 11.22 -13.56
C ARG A 199 -19.96 12.01 -12.64
N ILE A 200 -20.44 12.26 -11.43
CA ILE A 200 -19.58 12.68 -10.33
C ILE A 200 -18.99 11.44 -9.72
N VAL A 201 -17.65 11.35 -9.70
CA VAL A 201 -16.93 10.19 -9.17
C VAL A 201 -16.09 10.61 -7.98
N ALA A 202 -16.26 9.92 -6.85
CA ALA A 202 -15.42 10.06 -5.67
C ALA A 202 -14.80 8.71 -5.30
N SER A 203 -13.47 8.60 -5.46
CA SER A 203 -12.74 7.37 -5.19
C SER A 203 -12.11 7.36 -3.80
N GLY A 204 -12.36 6.32 -3.03
CA GLY A 204 -11.76 6.04 -1.73
C GLY A 204 -12.38 4.81 -1.06
N ILE A 205 -11.56 3.83 -0.66
CA ILE A 205 -12.04 2.62 0.04
C ILE A 205 -12.71 3.00 1.37
N ASN A 206 -12.11 3.91 2.15
CA ASN A 206 -12.68 4.35 3.43
C ASN A 206 -14.06 5.00 3.25
N LEU A 207 -14.31 5.70 2.13
CA LEU A 207 -15.62 6.27 1.80
C LEU A 207 -16.66 5.18 1.57
N VAL A 208 -16.31 4.18 0.76
CA VAL A 208 -17.19 3.05 0.46
C VAL A 208 -17.49 2.26 1.74
N GLU A 209 -16.47 1.91 2.53
CA GLU A 209 -16.61 1.21 3.81
C GLU A 209 -17.51 2.00 4.78
N PHE A 210 -17.32 3.32 4.89
CA PHE A 210 -18.17 4.19 5.70
C PHE A 210 -19.65 4.16 5.24
N LEU A 211 -19.90 4.30 3.94
CA LEU A 211 -21.26 4.33 3.41
C LEU A 211 -21.98 2.99 3.56
N ILE A 212 -21.24 1.88 3.44
CA ILE A 212 -21.76 0.54 3.76
C ILE A 212 -22.15 0.46 5.23
N ALA A 213 -21.29 0.96 6.14
CA ALA A 213 -21.61 1.02 7.56
C ALA A 213 -22.82 1.92 7.88
N LYS A 214 -23.15 2.88 7.00
CA LYS A 214 -24.37 3.72 7.09
C LYS A 214 -25.62 3.08 6.47
N GLY A 215 -25.50 1.89 5.88
CA GLY A 215 -26.63 1.09 5.40
C GLY A 215 -26.78 1.02 3.88
N LEU A 216 -25.85 1.60 3.10
CA LEU A 216 -25.82 1.41 1.65
C LEU A 216 -25.20 0.05 1.28
N LYS A 217 -25.45 -0.42 0.05
CA LYS A 217 -24.91 -1.69 -0.45
C LYS A 217 -24.24 -1.49 -1.82
N ILE A 218 -23.17 -2.24 -2.07
CA ILE A 218 -22.51 -2.29 -3.38
C ILE A 218 -23.36 -3.12 -4.36
N GLY A 219 -23.41 -2.69 -5.62
CA GLY A 219 -24.04 -3.44 -6.71
C GLY A 219 -25.48 -2.99 -7.01
N ASN A 220 -26.25 -3.88 -7.64
CA ASN A 220 -27.59 -3.55 -8.13
C ASN A 220 -28.59 -3.38 -6.97
N LYS A 221 -29.17 -2.17 -6.85
CA LYS A 221 -30.06 -1.77 -5.75
C LYS A 221 -31.35 -2.58 -5.68
N VAL A 222 -31.96 -2.84 -6.85
CA VAL A 222 -33.20 -3.61 -6.98
C VAL A 222 -32.97 -5.05 -6.52
N LYS A 223 -31.93 -5.71 -7.04
CA LYS A 223 -31.55 -7.07 -6.62
C LYS A 223 -31.24 -7.16 -5.12
N ASN A 224 -30.59 -6.13 -4.58
CA ASN A 224 -30.19 -6.07 -3.17
C ASN A 224 -31.29 -5.59 -2.22
N ARG A 225 -32.47 -5.21 -2.75
CA ARG A 225 -33.61 -4.62 -2.01
C ARG A 225 -33.14 -3.57 -1.01
N VAL A 226 -32.37 -2.60 -1.52
CA VAL A 226 -31.79 -1.55 -0.68
C VAL A 226 -32.93 -0.69 -0.13
N ASN A 227 -32.95 -0.51 1.19
CA ASN A 227 -33.94 0.30 1.89
C ASN A 227 -33.27 1.51 2.54
N VAL A 228 -34.07 2.53 2.83
CA VAL A 228 -33.62 3.68 3.62
C VAL A 228 -33.14 3.20 5.01
N PRO A 229 -31.93 3.58 5.45
CA PRO A 229 -31.40 3.15 6.74
C PRO A 229 -32.29 3.56 7.93
N ARG A 230 -32.40 2.68 8.95
CA ARG A 230 -33.23 2.95 10.14
C ARG A 230 -32.89 4.26 10.85
N TRP A 231 -31.61 4.63 10.90
CA TRP A 231 -31.20 5.87 11.56
C TRP A 231 -31.73 7.13 10.84
N VAL A 232 -32.01 7.04 9.54
CA VAL A 232 -32.69 8.09 8.76
C VAL A 232 -34.19 8.07 9.07
N LEU A 233 -34.81 6.89 9.02
CA LEU A 233 -36.27 6.73 9.23
C LEU A 233 -36.72 7.14 10.64
N ASN A 234 -35.87 6.91 11.65
CA ASN A 234 -36.18 7.20 13.04
C ASN A 234 -36.11 8.70 13.39
N ASN A 235 -35.70 9.55 12.45
CA ASN A 235 -35.64 11.00 12.66
C ASN A 235 -36.37 11.72 11.53
N ARG A 236 -37.41 12.49 11.87
CA ARG A 236 -38.24 13.20 10.89
C ARG A 236 -37.43 14.15 10.00
N ASN A 237 -36.47 14.89 10.56
CA ASN A 237 -35.66 15.83 9.78
C ASN A 237 -34.73 15.10 8.81
N TYR A 238 -34.18 13.94 9.21
CA TYR A 238 -33.36 13.13 8.32
C TYR A 238 -34.20 12.44 7.24
N SER A 239 -35.41 12.00 7.59
CA SER A 239 -36.35 11.42 6.63
C SER A 239 -36.74 12.43 5.56
N ILE A 240 -37.05 13.68 5.94
CA ILE A 240 -37.33 14.77 4.99
C ILE A 240 -36.12 15.06 4.10
N ALA A 241 -34.93 15.12 4.67
CA ALA A 241 -33.70 15.37 3.92
C ALA A 241 -33.39 14.24 2.92
N CYS A 242 -33.54 12.99 3.34
CA CYS A 242 -33.37 11.82 2.48
C CYS A 242 -34.43 11.77 1.37
N LEU A 243 -35.68 12.12 1.70
CA LEU A 243 -36.76 12.23 0.71
C LEU A 243 -36.46 13.32 -0.32
N ARG A 244 -35.94 14.49 0.11
CA ARG A 244 -35.48 15.53 -0.82
C ARG A 244 -34.44 14.97 -1.79
N GLY A 245 -33.40 14.30 -1.28
CA GLY A 245 -32.37 13.71 -2.12
C GLY A 245 -32.87 12.65 -3.10
N LEU A 246 -33.93 11.89 -2.75
CA LEU A 246 -34.59 10.94 -3.66
C LEU A 246 -35.46 11.65 -4.71
N VAL A 247 -36.16 12.71 -4.31
CA VAL A 247 -36.97 13.51 -5.22
C VAL A 247 -36.10 14.26 -6.23
N ASP A 248 -34.92 14.73 -5.81
CA ASP A 248 -33.97 15.41 -6.70
C ASP A 248 -33.35 14.47 -7.74
N THR A 249 -33.45 13.14 -7.57
CA THR A 249 -32.95 12.13 -8.52
C THR A 249 -34.07 11.49 -9.33
N ASP A 250 -34.99 10.78 -8.66
CA ASP A 250 -36.05 9.99 -9.30
C ASP A 250 -37.43 10.65 -9.18
N GLY A 251 -37.48 11.87 -8.65
CA GLY A 251 -38.71 12.61 -8.46
C GLY A 251 -39.08 13.43 -9.67
N SER A 252 -40.37 13.47 -9.97
CA SER A 252 -40.93 14.38 -10.95
C SER A 252 -42.06 15.22 -10.35
N PHE A 253 -42.07 16.50 -10.72
CA PHE A 253 -43.14 17.43 -10.41
C PHE A 253 -43.91 17.74 -11.68
N TYR A 254 -45.21 17.51 -11.67
CA TYR A 254 -46.07 17.90 -12.77
C TYR A 254 -47.41 18.42 -12.29
N HIS A 255 -48.01 19.27 -13.12
CA HIS A 255 -49.35 19.78 -12.94
C HIS A 255 -50.33 18.70 -13.43
N TYR A 256 -51.19 18.20 -12.53
CA TYR A 256 -52.16 17.18 -12.90
C TYR A 256 -53.52 17.82 -13.17
N ASN A 257 -53.93 17.76 -14.44
CA ASN A 257 -55.19 18.31 -14.92
C ASN A 257 -56.05 17.17 -15.43
N HIS A 258 -57.23 16.96 -14.84
CA HIS A 258 -58.18 15.98 -15.36
C HIS A 258 -59.61 16.52 -15.34
N ARG A 259 -60.44 15.97 -16.23
CA ARG A 259 -61.86 16.33 -16.38
C ARG A 259 -62.71 15.16 -15.91
N VAL A 260 -63.66 15.43 -15.03
CA VAL A 260 -64.69 14.47 -14.60
C VAL A 260 -66.05 15.15 -14.75
N TYR A 261 -66.97 14.55 -15.50
CA TYR A 261 -68.32 15.10 -15.77
C TYR A 261 -68.32 16.61 -16.11
N ASN A 262 -67.52 17.00 -17.10
CA ASN A 262 -67.37 18.40 -17.57
C ASN A 262 -66.79 19.41 -16.56
N LYS A 263 -66.44 18.99 -15.33
CA LYS A 263 -65.71 19.81 -14.36
C LYS A 263 -64.21 19.56 -14.49
N LYS A 264 -63.43 20.64 -14.57
CA LYS A 264 -61.97 20.59 -14.65
C LYS A 264 -61.39 20.69 -13.25
N TYR A 265 -60.64 19.68 -12.84
CA TYR A 265 -59.93 19.66 -11.57
C TYR A 265 -58.44 19.90 -11.82
N LEU A 266 -57.91 20.94 -11.16
CA LEU A 266 -56.51 21.35 -11.25
C LEU A 266 -55.84 21.06 -9.90
N TYR A 267 -54.94 20.08 -9.89
CA TYR A 267 -54.10 19.82 -8.73
C TYR A 267 -52.75 20.51 -8.99
N LYS A 268 -52.41 21.49 -8.16
CA LYS A 268 -51.23 22.35 -8.38
C LYS A 268 -49.94 21.55 -8.46
N TYR A 269 -49.74 20.56 -7.60
CA TYR A 269 -48.53 19.72 -7.62
C TYR A 269 -48.86 18.28 -7.19
N LYS A 270 -48.49 17.31 -8.02
CA LYS A 270 -48.44 15.89 -7.65
C LYS A 270 -46.99 15.44 -7.78
N ILE A 271 -46.43 14.85 -6.72
CA ILE A 271 -45.08 14.29 -6.71
C ILE A 271 -45.19 12.82 -7.10
N TYR A 272 -44.46 12.42 -8.13
CA TYR A 272 -44.22 11.01 -8.42
C TYR A 272 -42.77 10.71 -8.09
N LEU A 273 -42.57 9.60 -7.37
CA LEU A 273 -41.30 8.92 -7.31
C LEU A 273 -41.47 7.69 -8.19
N ASP A 274 -40.65 7.57 -9.23
CA ASP A 274 -40.71 6.40 -10.10
C ASP A 274 -40.32 5.16 -9.30
N THR A 275 -41.34 4.41 -8.86
CA THR A 275 -41.13 3.10 -8.25
C THR A 275 -40.73 2.14 -9.35
N LEU A 276 -39.43 1.90 -9.50
CA LEU A 276 -38.92 0.76 -10.25
C LEU A 276 -39.43 -0.53 -9.60
N ASN A 277 -40.31 -1.24 -10.30
CA ASN A 277 -40.82 -2.58 -9.94
C ASN A 277 -39.68 -3.60 -9.77
#